data_AF-A0A151XDG9-F1
#
_entry.id   AF-A0A151XDG9-F1
#
_cell.length_a   1.000
_cell.length_b   1.000
_cell.length_c   1.000
_cell.angle_alpha   90.00
_cell.angle_beta   90.00
_cell.angle_gamma   90.00
#
_symmetry.space_group_name_H-M   'P 1'
#
loop_
_entity.id
_entity.type
_entity.pdbx_description
1 polymer ?
#
loop_
_entity_poly.entity_id
_entity_poly.type
_entity_poly.pdbx_seq_one_letter_code
_entity_poly.pdbx_strand_id
1 'polypeptide(L)'
;MVDQRVMYTRGVISDWSSSIPELWQAIVNKENIIKLECMYRRKWDEKSNKSANVKLDNIVITMKGENLCREISIFDNRVKLRVRPYIQSVRQCYNCYKFGHIKQFCKSNTVCINCGREAHGLCEAESYCRNCGGVHRSTYRQCPVLEKNRSISTIMAYRNVSFHKARLILEGREDIGVEPVYRYERPEK
;
A
#
# COMPACT_ATOMS: atom_id res chain seq x y z
N MET A 1 29.60 12.84 5.22
CA MET A 1 28.88 12.14 6.31
C MET A 1 27.70 11.41 5.67
N VAL A 2 27.79 10.09 5.56
CA VAL A 2 26.70 9.28 4.98
C VAL A 2 25.57 9.28 6.00
N ASP A 3 24.42 9.86 5.65
CA ASP A 3 23.18 9.78 6.42
C ASP A 3 22.86 8.29 6.61
N GLN A 4 23.26 7.72 7.76
CA GLN A 4 22.86 6.39 8.19
C GLN A 4 21.38 6.42 8.55
N ARG A 5 20.52 6.63 7.56
CA ARG A 5 19.11 6.34 7.69
C ARG A 5 19.02 4.86 8.02
N VAL A 6 18.63 4.56 9.25
CA VAL A 6 18.29 3.21 9.64
C VAL A 6 17.21 2.72 8.68
N MET A 7 17.56 1.79 7.81
CA MET A 7 16.61 1.19 6.89
C MET A 7 15.61 0.37 7.72
N TYR A 8 14.33 0.52 7.40
CA TYR A 8 13.27 -0.26 8.01
C TYR A 8 12.49 -0.96 6.91
N THR A 9 12.00 -2.15 7.23
CA THR A 9 11.10 -2.92 6.36
C THR A 9 9.75 -3.07 7.02
N ARG A 10 8.70 -3.22 6.20
CA ARG A 10 7.34 -3.41 6.68
C ARG A 10 6.78 -4.70 6.12
N GLY A 11 6.23 -5.51 7.00
CA GLY A 11 5.58 -6.77 6.68
C GLY A 11 4.14 -6.82 7.15
N VAL A 12 3.42 -7.85 6.72
CA VAL A 12 2.06 -8.18 7.12
C VAL A 12 2.02 -9.63 7.58
N ILE A 13 1.50 -9.83 8.78
CA ILE A 13 1.15 -11.12 9.36
C ILE A 13 -0.37 -11.24 9.26
N SER A 14 -0.86 -12.21 8.50
CA SER A 14 -2.29 -12.49 8.34
C SER A 14 -2.77 -13.68 9.17
N ASP A 15 -1.82 -14.51 9.62
CA ASP A 15 -2.10 -15.84 10.15
C ASP A 15 -2.10 -15.82 11.70
N TRP A 16 -2.46 -14.68 12.29
CA TRP A 16 -2.56 -14.47 13.74
C TRP A 16 -3.94 -13.91 14.08
N SER A 17 -4.75 -14.70 14.79
CA SER A 17 -6.14 -14.37 15.11
C SER A 17 -6.32 -13.59 16.42
N SER A 18 -5.29 -13.54 17.26
CA SER A 18 -5.40 -12.96 18.60
C SER A 18 -4.94 -11.51 18.69
N SER A 19 -4.66 -11.02 19.90
CA SER A 19 -4.24 -9.64 20.14
C SER A 19 -2.74 -9.41 19.86
N ILE A 20 -2.35 -8.14 19.66
CA ILE A 20 -0.93 -7.74 19.53
C ILE A 20 -0.14 -8.04 20.81
N PRO A 21 -0.66 -7.77 22.04
CA PRO A 21 0.05 -8.13 23.26
C PRO A 21 0.40 -9.63 23.35
N GLU A 22 -0.54 -10.51 22.98
CA GLU A 22 -0.27 -11.96 22.96
C GLU A 22 0.78 -12.32 21.89
N LEU A 23 0.69 -11.71 20.70
CA LEU A 23 1.70 -11.90 19.66
C LEU A 23 3.08 -11.49 20.17
N TRP A 24 3.18 -10.33 20.83
CA TRP A 24 4.42 -9.82 21.39
C TRP A 24 5.01 -10.79 22.41
N GLN A 25 4.20 -11.37 23.29
CA GLN A 25 4.66 -12.37 24.25
C GLN A 25 5.13 -13.66 23.57
N ALA A 26 4.41 -14.11 22.53
CA ALA A 26 4.69 -15.36 21.84
C ALA A 26 5.97 -15.32 20.99
N ILE A 27 6.35 -14.14 20.46
CA ILE A 27 7.55 -13.97 19.62
C ILE A 27 8.82 -14.31 20.42
N VAL A 28 9.71 -15.12 19.82
CA VAL A 28 10.99 -15.48 20.43
C VAL A 28 11.98 -14.31 20.35
N ASN A 29 12.39 -13.90 19.14
CA ASN A 29 13.33 -12.80 18.93
C ASN A 29 12.58 -11.49 18.61
N LYS A 30 12.83 -10.45 19.42
CA LYS A 30 12.18 -9.13 19.33
C LYS A 30 13.14 -7.99 18.98
N GLU A 31 14.44 -8.27 18.85
CA GLU A 31 15.51 -7.25 18.78
C GLU A 31 15.32 -6.27 17.61
N ASN A 32 14.84 -6.79 16.48
CA ASN A 32 14.67 -6.01 15.26
C ASN A 32 13.25 -5.46 15.10
N ILE A 33 12.31 -5.74 16.02
CA ILE A 33 10.92 -5.30 15.89
C ILE A 33 10.78 -3.89 16.48
N ILE A 34 10.42 -2.94 15.63
CA ILE A 34 10.19 -1.54 16.03
C ILE A 34 8.73 -1.35 16.45
N LYS A 35 7.79 -1.93 15.69
CA LYS A 35 6.37 -1.65 15.86
C LYS A 35 5.47 -2.76 15.34
N LEU A 36 4.36 -2.99 16.03
CA LEU A 36 3.24 -3.83 15.59
C LEU A 36 1.96 -3.00 15.59
N GLU A 37 1.19 -3.05 14.50
CA GLU A 37 -0.07 -2.30 14.36
C GLU A 37 -1.13 -3.13 13.65
N CYS A 38 -2.37 -3.11 14.12
CA CYS A 38 -3.49 -3.69 13.38
C CYS A 38 -3.83 -2.84 12.16
N MET A 39 -4.20 -3.49 11.06
CA MET A 39 -4.81 -2.80 9.93
C MET A 39 -6.27 -2.46 10.23
N TYR A 40 -6.73 -1.33 9.69
CA TYR A 40 -8.12 -0.92 9.75
C TYR A 40 -8.64 -0.70 8.34
N ARG A 41 -9.91 -1.04 8.12
CA ARG A 41 -10.63 -0.60 6.91
C ARG A 41 -11.79 0.29 7.31
N ARG A 42 -12.01 1.34 6.54
CA ARG A 42 -13.24 2.11 6.62
C ARG A 42 -14.37 1.30 6.00
N LYS A 43 -15.44 1.05 6.74
CA LYS A 43 -16.67 0.41 6.29
C LYS A 43 -17.82 1.40 6.42
N TRP A 44 -18.66 1.49 5.41
CA TRP A 44 -19.92 2.21 5.51
C TRP A 44 -20.91 1.36 6.29
N ASP A 45 -21.57 1.96 7.27
CA ASP A 45 -22.68 1.35 7.99
C ASP A 45 -23.97 2.03 7.56
N GLU A 46 -24.81 1.26 6.86
CA GLU A 46 -26.08 1.72 6.31
C GLU A 46 -27.05 2.14 7.41
N LYS A 47 -27.00 1.50 8.59
CA LYS A 47 -27.94 1.76 9.68
C LYS A 47 -27.66 3.10 10.37
N SER A 48 -26.39 3.40 10.59
CA SER A 48 -25.97 4.64 11.25
C SER A 48 -25.69 5.79 10.27
N ASN A 49 -25.79 5.54 8.96
CA ASN A 49 -25.46 6.46 7.87
C ASN A 49 -24.06 7.09 8.06
N LYS A 50 -23.14 6.32 8.64
CA LYS A 50 -21.81 6.76 9.06
C LYS A 50 -20.75 5.78 8.62
N SER A 51 -19.54 6.30 8.44
CA SER A 51 -18.37 5.48 8.21
C SER A 51 -17.74 5.08 9.54
N ALA A 52 -17.56 3.79 9.77
CA ALA A 52 -16.82 3.26 10.92
C ALA A 52 -15.51 2.62 10.48
N ASN A 53 -14.48 2.70 11.32
CA ASN A 53 -13.23 1.96 11.11
C ASN A 53 -13.38 0.58 11.75
N VAL A 54 -13.28 -0.46 10.91
CA VAL A 54 -13.33 -1.86 11.33
C VAL A 54 -11.91 -2.38 11.43
N LYS A 55 -11.55 -2.91 12.59
CA LYS A 55 -10.27 -3.59 12.84
C LYS A 55 -10.19 -4.86 11.99
N LEU A 56 -9.03 -5.12 11.41
CA LEU A 56 -8.71 -6.35 10.69
C LEU A 56 -7.74 -7.20 11.51
N ASP A 57 -7.74 -8.51 11.25
CA ASP A 57 -6.83 -9.46 11.89
C ASP A 57 -5.39 -9.35 11.34
N ASN A 58 -5.21 -8.66 10.21
CA ASN A 58 -3.89 -8.40 9.65
C ASN A 58 -3.09 -7.44 10.52
N ILE A 59 -1.89 -7.86 10.93
CA ILE A 59 -0.95 -7.07 11.71
C ILE A 59 0.18 -6.62 10.80
N VAL A 60 0.43 -5.31 10.76
CA VAL A 60 1.62 -4.73 10.15
C VAL A 60 2.76 -4.76 11.16
N ILE A 61 3.86 -5.37 10.77
CA ILE A 61 5.11 -5.36 11.52
C ILE A 61 6.12 -4.42 10.86
N THR A 62 6.74 -3.55 11.64
CA THR A 62 7.85 -2.69 11.19
C THR A 62 9.12 -3.19 11.85
N MET A 63 10.12 -3.54 11.04
CA MET A 63 11.39 -4.09 11.50
C MET A 63 12.57 -3.24 11.06
N LYS A 64 13.62 -3.21 11.86
CA LYS A 64 14.92 -2.64 11.51
C LYS A 64 15.65 -3.58 10.55
N GLY A 65 16.30 -3.01 9.54
CA GLY A 65 17.12 -3.73 8.57
C GLY A 65 16.70 -3.51 7.11
N GLU A 66 17.57 -3.91 6.20
CA GLU A 66 17.35 -3.79 4.75
C GLU A 66 16.42 -4.86 4.21
N ASN A 67 16.50 -6.08 4.77
CA ASN A 67 15.74 -7.24 4.32
C ASN A 67 14.59 -7.56 5.28
N LEU A 68 13.42 -7.86 4.70
CA LEU A 68 12.25 -8.26 5.46
C LEU A 68 12.44 -9.70 5.96
N CYS A 69 12.37 -9.91 7.27
CA CYS A 69 12.26 -11.24 7.83
C CYS A 69 10.95 -11.88 7.35
N ARG A 70 11.02 -12.99 6.61
CA ARG A 70 9.84 -13.65 6.00
C ARG A 70 9.13 -14.62 6.93
N GLU A 71 9.76 -15.01 8.03
CA GLU A 71 9.23 -15.94 9.02
C GLU A 71 9.59 -15.48 10.43
N ILE A 72 8.64 -15.48 11.35
CA ILE A 72 8.88 -15.18 12.77
C ILE A 72 8.53 -16.41 13.59
N SER A 73 9.50 -16.88 14.37
CA SER A 73 9.27 -17.96 15.32
C SER A 73 8.51 -17.46 16.55
N ILE A 74 7.50 -18.23 16.94
CA ILE A 74 6.71 -18.00 18.14
C ILE A 74 6.65 -19.28 19.00
N PHE A 75 6.23 -19.15 20.25
CA PHE A 75 6.05 -20.26 21.20
C PHE A 75 7.30 -21.15 21.30
N ASP A 76 8.45 -20.53 21.59
CA ASP A 76 9.73 -21.24 21.74
C ASP A 76 10.09 -22.09 20.50
N ASN A 77 10.01 -21.45 19.32
CA ASN A 77 10.33 -22.04 18.01
C ASN A 77 9.43 -23.20 17.53
N ARG A 78 8.27 -23.43 18.16
CA ARG A 78 7.33 -24.49 17.75
C ARG A 78 6.49 -24.12 16.52
N VAL A 79 6.24 -22.83 16.31
CA VAL A 79 5.41 -22.33 15.22
C VAL A 79 6.12 -21.18 14.52
N LYS A 80 5.97 -21.12 13.18
CA LYS A 80 6.50 -20.03 12.36
C LYS A 80 5.35 -19.26 11.71
N LEU A 81 5.30 -17.95 11.95
CA LEU A 81 4.37 -17.05 11.29
C LEU A 81 4.98 -16.49 10.01
N ARG A 82 4.23 -16.56 8.90
CA ARG A 82 4.65 -15.98 7.63
C ARG A 82 4.48 -14.46 7.65
N VAL A 83 5.53 -13.75 7.24
CA VAL A 83 5.53 -12.30 7.06
C VAL A 83 5.64 -11.98 5.58
N ARG A 84 4.59 -11.37 5.01
CA ARG A 84 4.58 -10.93 3.61
C ARG A 84 4.95 -9.44 3.53
N PRO A 85 5.63 -8.97 2.46
CA PRO A 85 5.89 -7.55 2.29
C PRO A 85 4.61 -6.69 2.34
N TYR A 86 4.66 -5.58 3.08
CA TYR A 86 3.58 -4.61 3.11
C TYR A 86 3.58 -3.79 1.82
N ILE A 87 2.71 -4.14 0.88
CA ILE A 87 2.50 -3.37 -0.35
C ILE A 87 1.57 -2.21 -0.04
N GLN A 88 2.11 -0.99 -0.04
CA GLN A 88 1.31 0.21 0.18
C GLN A 88 0.37 0.44 -1.00
N SER A 89 -0.91 0.73 -0.70
CA SER A 89 -1.87 1.15 -1.72
C SER A 89 -1.46 2.48 -2.37
N VAL A 90 -1.64 2.57 -3.69
CA VAL A 90 -1.43 3.82 -4.44
C VAL A 90 -2.34 4.90 -3.88
N ARG A 91 -1.73 6.00 -3.40
CA ARG A 91 -2.46 7.14 -2.84
C ARG A 91 -3.13 7.90 -3.98
N GLN A 92 -4.45 8.09 -3.86
CA GLN A 92 -5.22 8.94 -4.76
C GLN A 92 -5.82 10.11 -3.98
N CYS A 93 -5.66 11.32 -4.52
CA CYS A 93 -6.22 12.52 -3.93
C CYS A 93 -7.68 12.68 -4.35
N TYR A 94 -8.63 12.59 -3.43
CA TYR A 94 -10.06 12.83 -3.73
C TYR A 94 -10.44 14.33 -3.85
N ASN A 95 -9.44 15.20 -4.06
CA ASN A 95 -9.64 16.62 -4.34
C ASN A 95 -9.27 16.94 -5.80
N CYS A 96 -8.05 16.58 -6.22
CA CYS A 96 -7.55 16.79 -7.58
C CYS A 96 -7.55 15.53 -8.47
N TYR A 97 -7.90 14.37 -7.91
CA TYR A 97 -7.88 13.02 -8.50
C TYR A 97 -6.55 12.51 -9.07
N LYS A 98 -5.44 13.24 -8.85
CA LYS A 98 -4.09 12.77 -9.18
C LYS A 98 -3.58 11.75 -8.16
N PHE A 99 -2.68 10.86 -8.62
CA PHE A 99 -1.95 9.94 -7.75
C PHE A 99 -0.80 10.63 -7.00
N GLY A 100 -0.35 10.01 -5.90
CA GLY A 100 0.87 10.37 -5.17
C GLY A 100 0.65 11.11 -3.85
N HIS A 101 -0.52 11.73 -3.64
CA HIS A 101 -0.86 12.42 -2.40
C HIS A 101 -2.32 12.19 -2.00
N ILE A 102 -2.67 12.54 -0.77
CA ILE A 102 -4.04 12.49 -0.24
C ILE A 102 -4.63 13.90 -0.17
N LYS A 103 -5.97 13.99 -0.05
CA LYS A 103 -6.71 15.25 0.01
C LYS A 103 -6.17 16.23 1.06
N GLN A 104 -5.78 15.74 2.23
CA GLN A 104 -5.24 16.55 3.33
C GLN A 104 -3.99 17.37 2.95
N PHE A 105 -3.17 16.88 2.02
CA PHE A 105 -1.95 17.56 1.57
C PHE A 105 -2.10 18.20 0.19
N CYS A 106 -3.33 18.25 -0.34
CA CYS A 106 -3.58 18.80 -1.67
C CYS A 106 -3.62 20.32 -1.62
N LYS A 107 -2.88 20.97 -2.53
CA LYS A 107 -2.87 22.43 -2.71
C LYS A 107 -3.66 22.90 -3.94
N SER A 108 -4.31 21.98 -4.65
CA SER A 108 -5.07 22.28 -5.86
C SER A 108 -6.53 22.57 -5.55
N ASN A 109 -7.24 23.22 -6.49
CA ASN A 109 -8.69 23.38 -6.41
C ASN A 109 -9.42 22.04 -6.56
N THR A 110 -10.62 21.97 -5.97
CA THR A 110 -11.53 20.83 -6.12
C THR A 110 -11.98 20.73 -7.57
N VAL A 111 -11.99 19.51 -8.10
CA VAL A 111 -12.39 19.26 -9.50
C VAL A 111 -13.48 18.21 -9.61
N CYS A 112 -14.14 18.20 -10.76
CA CYS A 112 -15.12 17.19 -11.13
C CYS A 112 -14.43 15.82 -11.33
N ILE A 113 -14.97 14.79 -10.70
CA ILE A 113 -14.49 13.39 -10.81
C ILE A 113 -14.59 12.84 -12.24
N ASN A 114 -15.56 13.36 -13.00
CA ASN A 114 -15.90 12.88 -14.33
C ASN A 114 -15.04 13.55 -15.40
N CYS A 115 -15.14 14.87 -15.56
CA CYS A 115 -14.45 15.60 -16.64
C CYS A 115 -13.11 16.24 -16.22
N GLY A 116 -12.76 16.20 -14.93
CA GLY A 116 -11.47 16.72 -14.42
C GLY A 116 -11.33 18.25 -14.36
N ARG A 117 -12.33 19.02 -14.82
CA ARG A 117 -12.42 20.50 -14.72
C ARG A 117 -12.84 20.93 -13.31
N GLU A 118 -12.99 22.23 -13.06
CA GLU A 118 -13.46 22.76 -11.77
C GLU A 118 -14.72 22.05 -11.26
N ALA A 119 -14.84 21.87 -9.95
CA ALA A 119 -15.96 21.15 -9.36
C ALA A 119 -17.29 21.81 -9.72
N HIS A 120 -18.24 21.01 -10.19
CA HIS A 120 -19.57 21.44 -10.56
C HIS A 120 -20.59 20.35 -10.19
N GLY A 121 -21.88 20.63 -10.37
CA GLY A 121 -22.97 19.72 -10.07
C GLY A 121 -23.07 18.56 -11.07
N LEU A 122 -24.24 18.38 -11.68
CA LEU A 122 -24.43 17.36 -12.71
C LEU A 122 -23.41 17.54 -13.84
N CYS A 123 -22.80 16.43 -14.29
CA CYS A 123 -21.77 16.44 -15.31
C CYS A 123 -22.18 15.59 -16.50
N GLU A 124 -22.43 16.26 -17.62
CA GLU A 124 -22.79 15.64 -18.91
C GLU A 124 -21.60 15.57 -19.88
N ALA A 125 -20.45 16.15 -19.50
CA ALA A 125 -19.24 16.08 -20.29
C ALA A 125 -18.67 14.65 -20.34
N GLU A 126 -17.91 14.35 -21.39
CA GLU A 126 -17.19 13.09 -21.52
C GLU A 126 -16.23 12.87 -20.34
N SER A 127 -16.08 11.60 -19.93
CA SER A 127 -15.15 11.22 -18.87
C SER A 127 -13.71 11.49 -19.29
N TYR A 128 -12.93 12.10 -18.40
CA TYR A 128 -11.53 12.42 -18.64
C TYR A 128 -10.66 12.04 -17.44
N CYS A 129 -9.60 11.28 -17.71
CA CYS A 129 -8.65 10.87 -16.69
C CYS A 129 -7.52 11.89 -16.55
N ARG A 130 -7.40 12.51 -15.37
CA ARG A 130 -6.32 13.47 -15.07
C ARG A 130 -4.93 12.85 -14.92
N ASN A 131 -4.82 11.52 -14.94
CA ASN A 131 -3.56 10.81 -14.76
C ASN A 131 -3.02 10.30 -16.10
N CYS A 132 -3.85 9.69 -16.95
CA CYS A 132 -3.42 9.14 -18.24
C CYS A 132 -3.97 9.89 -19.47
N GLY A 133 -4.91 10.82 -19.29
CA GLY A 133 -5.58 11.52 -20.40
C GLY A 133 -6.67 10.72 -21.12
N GLY A 134 -6.94 9.48 -20.71
CA GLY A 134 -7.92 8.59 -21.36
C GLY A 134 -9.38 8.93 -21.06
N VAL A 135 -10.27 8.34 -21.87
CA VAL A 135 -11.74 8.52 -21.83
C VAL A 135 -12.38 7.68 -20.72
N HIS A 136 -12.00 7.94 -19.47
CA HIS A 136 -12.55 7.29 -18.30
C HIS A 136 -12.35 8.16 -17.05
N ARG A 137 -13.12 7.90 -15.99
CA ARG A 137 -12.96 8.64 -14.72
C ARG A 137 -11.57 8.43 -14.13
N SER A 138 -11.07 9.42 -13.41
CA SER A 138 -9.76 9.32 -12.76
C SER A 138 -9.66 8.22 -11.68
N THR A 139 -10.80 7.71 -11.20
CA THR A 139 -10.92 6.60 -10.22
C THR A 139 -11.02 5.20 -10.88
N TYR A 140 -10.96 5.12 -12.20
CA TYR A 140 -11.06 3.85 -12.93
C TYR A 140 -9.93 2.88 -12.54
N ARG A 141 -10.31 1.65 -12.18
CA ARG A 141 -9.39 0.67 -11.56
C ARG A 141 -8.39 0.03 -12.53
N GLN A 142 -8.65 0.12 -13.83
CA GLN A 142 -7.81 -0.38 -14.93
C GLN A 142 -7.08 0.77 -15.66
N CYS A 143 -6.95 1.94 -15.04
CA CYS A 143 -6.12 3.01 -15.58
C CYS A 143 -4.65 2.55 -15.68
N PRO A 144 -3.97 2.71 -16.83
CA PRO A 144 -2.58 2.25 -17.01
C PRO A 144 -1.60 2.92 -16.04
N VAL A 145 -1.83 4.18 -15.70
CA VAL A 145 -0.99 4.91 -14.73
C VAL A 145 -1.20 4.38 -13.29
N LEU A 146 -2.41 3.92 -12.96
CA LEU A 146 -2.68 3.28 -11.67
C LEU A 146 -1.94 1.94 -11.57
N GLU A 147 -2.01 1.14 -12.64
CA GLU A 147 -1.32 -0.14 -12.74
C GLU A 147 0.20 0.03 -12.62
N LYS A 148 0.80 0.96 -13.37
CA LYS A 148 2.23 1.31 -13.23
C LYS A 148 2.59 1.65 -11.79
N ASN A 149 1.79 2.46 -11.09
CA ASN A 149 2.05 2.82 -9.69
C ASN A 149 1.89 1.64 -8.71
N ARG A 150 1.01 0.66 -8.99
CA ARG A 150 0.90 -0.58 -8.22
C ARG A 150 2.15 -1.45 -8.38
N SER A 151 2.66 -1.56 -9.61
CA SER A 151 3.91 -2.26 -9.89
C SER A 151 5.10 -1.61 -9.16
N ILE A 152 5.20 -0.27 -9.20
CA ILE A 152 6.21 0.46 -8.43
C ILE A 152 6.09 0.18 -6.93
N SER A 153 4.87 0.24 -6.38
CA SER A 153 4.63 -0.02 -4.95
C SER A 153 4.96 -1.46 -4.55
N THR A 154 4.77 -2.41 -5.47
CA THR A 154 5.17 -3.81 -5.30
C THR A 154 6.69 -3.93 -5.25
N ILE A 155 7.40 -3.35 -6.21
CA ILE A 155 8.87 -3.35 -6.25
C ILE A 155 9.45 -2.70 -4.98
N MET A 156 8.90 -1.56 -4.56
CA MET A 156 9.30 -0.90 -3.31
C MET A 156 9.16 -1.82 -2.11
N ALA A 157 8.05 -2.54 -1.98
CA ALA A 157 7.81 -3.43 -0.85
C ALA A 157 8.74 -4.66 -0.84
N TYR A 158 8.97 -5.28 -2.01
CA TYR A 158 9.79 -6.49 -2.10
C TYR A 158 11.29 -6.23 -2.04
N ARG A 159 11.75 -5.10 -2.61
CA ARG A 159 13.18 -4.77 -2.69
C ARG A 159 13.64 -3.71 -1.69
N ASN A 160 12.72 -3.16 -0.89
CA ASN A 160 12.98 -2.10 0.07
C ASN A 160 13.70 -0.88 -0.54
N VAL A 161 13.26 -0.45 -1.73
CA VAL A 161 13.88 0.66 -2.47
C VAL A 161 12.99 1.90 -2.50
N SER A 162 13.59 3.06 -2.78
CA SER A 162 12.85 4.31 -2.98
C SER A 162 11.96 4.24 -4.21
N PHE A 163 10.95 5.13 -4.28
CA PHE A 163 10.05 5.23 -5.43
C PHE A 163 10.81 5.46 -6.75
N HIS A 164 11.82 6.33 -6.74
CA HIS A 164 12.63 6.62 -7.93
C HIS A 164 13.34 5.37 -8.43
N LYS A 165 13.99 4.62 -7.52
CA LYS A 165 14.70 3.38 -7.85
C LYS A 165 13.74 2.29 -8.34
N ALA A 166 12.60 2.10 -7.68
CA ALA A 166 11.55 1.20 -8.14
C ALA A 166 11.02 1.54 -9.54
N ARG A 167 10.94 2.82 -9.89
CA ARG A 167 10.56 3.27 -11.24
C ARG A 167 11.62 2.91 -12.28
N LEU A 168 12.91 3.10 -11.97
CA LEU A 168 14.01 2.73 -12.88
C LEU A 168 14.04 1.21 -13.13
N ILE A 169 13.87 0.42 -12.08
CA ILE A 169 13.75 -1.04 -12.17
C ILE A 169 12.60 -1.44 -13.09
N LEU A 170 11.41 -0.85 -12.91
CA LEU A 170 10.24 -1.16 -13.73
C LEU A 170 10.45 -0.78 -15.21
N GLU A 171 11.26 0.24 -15.48
CA GLU A 171 11.62 0.71 -16.82
C GLU A 171 12.79 -0.09 -17.44
N GLY A 172 13.29 -1.12 -16.75
CA GLY A 172 14.41 -1.95 -17.23
C GLY A 172 15.76 -1.23 -17.24
N ARG A 173 15.89 -0.12 -16.49
CA ARG A 173 17.10 0.72 -16.47
C ARG A 173 18.07 0.37 -15.34
N GLU A 174 17.69 -0.53 -14.44
CA GLU A 174 18.52 -1.07 -13.36
C GLU A 174 18.16 -2.54 -13.09
N ASP A 175 19.16 -3.43 -13.12
CA ASP A 175 19.03 -4.83 -12.76
C ASP A 175 19.45 -5.11 -11.31
N ILE A 176 18.62 -5.86 -10.58
CA ILE A 176 18.93 -6.30 -9.19
C ILE A 176 18.62 -7.80 -9.01
N GLY A 177 18.61 -8.59 -10.10
CA GLY A 177 18.72 -10.06 -10.04
C GLY A 177 17.58 -10.86 -9.38
N VAL A 178 16.39 -10.29 -9.12
CA VAL A 178 15.25 -11.05 -8.58
C VAL A 178 13.92 -10.58 -9.18
N GLU A 179 13.18 -11.48 -9.83
CA GLU A 179 11.86 -11.18 -10.39
C GLU A 179 10.84 -10.79 -9.30
N PRO A 180 10.05 -9.72 -9.50
CA PRO A 180 8.93 -9.41 -8.63
C PRO A 180 7.80 -10.43 -8.83
N VAL A 181 7.39 -11.09 -7.74
CA VAL A 181 6.20 -11.94 -7.73
C VAL A 181 4.95 -11.05 -7.73
N TYR A 182 4.27 -10.95 -8.88
CA TYR A 182 3.05 -10.17 -9.05
C TYR A 182 1.85 -10.91 -8.45
N ARG A 183 1.22 -10.32 -7.42
CA ARG A 183 -0.01 -10.86 -6.77
C ARG A 183 -1.29 -10.64 -7.60
N TYR A 184 -1.23 -9.93 -8.72
CA TYR A 184 -2.40 -9.44 -9.45
C TYR A 184 -2.77 -10.28 -10.67
N GLU A 185 -2.27 -11.50 -10.81
CA GLU A 185 -2.91 -12.48 -11.70
C GLU A 185 -4.25 -12.86 -11.09
N ARG A 186 -5.29 -12.18 -11.57
CA ARG A 186 -6.68 -12.53 -11.30
C ARG A 186 -6.93 -13.81 -12.09
N PRO A 187 -7.26 -14.95 -11.45
CA PRO A 187 -7.53 -16.18 -12.18
C PRO A 187 -8.64 -15.89 -13.19
N GLU A 188 -8.36 -16.26 -14.44
CA GLU A 188 -9.32 -16.20 -15.53
C GLU A 188 -10.56 -17.00 -15.13
N LYS A 189 -11.74 -16.41 -15.32
CA LYS A 189 -13.02 -17.09 -15.21
C LYS A 189 -13.47 -17.48 -16.59
#